data_AF-A0A7W1IGI0-F1
#
_entry.id   AF-A0A7W1IGI0-F1
#
_cell.length_a   1.000
_cell.length_b   1.000
_cell.length_c   1.000
_cell.angle_alpha   90.00
_cell.angle_beta   90.00
_cell.angle_gamma   90.00
#
_symmetry.space_group_name_H-M   'P 1'
#
loop_
_entity.id
_entity.type
_entity.pdbx_description
1 polymer ?
#
loop_
_entity_poly.entity_id
_entity_poly.type
_entity_poly.pdbx_seq_one_letter_code
_entity_poly.pdbx_strand_id
1 'polypeptide(L)'
;AGLAFTNIGAKIKYSNDQNFIPMNMRIGNGLKVDLDDVNTFGFYLDFNKLLVPTPPKYKYKLDANGDPTTEIEIDPATNKKVIEKGKDPNVPVAQGILQSFSDAPGGFKEEMQEFNTSVGMEYWYNKVFAVRGGYFYEPRTKGSRQFFTIGMGVKYSVINIDGSFLIPTLLNNPLQRTWRISISFDFDPAKKEKDPTTVSP
;
A
#
# COMPACT_ATOMS: atom_id res chain seq x y z
N ALA A 1 -5.02 9.41 13.23
CA ALA A 1 -5.15 8.04 12.72
C ALA A 1 -6.21 7.96 11.63
N GLY A 2 -6.04 7.07 10.65
CA GLY A 2 -6.99 6.83 9.57
C GLY A 2 -6.96 5.37 9.14
N LEU A 3 -8.11 4.89 8.65
CA LEU A 3 -8.29 3.57 8.06
C LEU A 3 -8.98 3.74 6.71
N ALA A 4 -8.48 3.07 5.68
CA ALA A 4 -9.04 3.11 4.35
C ALA A 4 -9.06 1.70 3.74
N PHE A 5 -10.18 1.39 3.08
CA PHE A 5 -10.30 0.24 2.20
C PHE A 5 -10.42 0.76 0.77
N THR A 6 -9.57 0.29 -0.14
CA THR A 6 -9.55 0.76 -1.52
C THR A 6 -9.72 -0.38 -2.51
N ASN A 7 -10.27 -0.03 -3.68
CA ASN A 7 -10.49 -0.93 -4.80
C ASN A 7 -11.35 -2.17 -4.46
N ILE A 8 -12.32 -2.06 -3.55
CA ILE A 8 -13.27 -3.16 -3.30
C ILE A 8 -14.22 -3.25 -4.49
N GLY A 9 -14.30 -4.44 -5.09
CA GLY A 9 -15.13 -4.66 -6.26
C GLY A 9 -15.08 -6.09 -6.78
N ALA A 10 -15.85 -6.36 -7.83
CA ALA A 10 -15.93 -7.68 -8.45
C ALA A 10 -14.60 -8.13 -9.08
N LYS A 11 -14.44 -9.44 -9.26
CA LYS A 11 -13.31 -10.02 -10.00
C LYS A 11 -13.36 -9.59 -11.46
N ILE A 12 -12.19 -9.35 -12.05
CA ILE A 12 -12.06 -9.08 -13.48
C ILE A 12 -11.75 -10.39 -14.20
N LYS A 13 -12.45 -10.66 -15.30
CA LYS A 13 -12.18 -11.81 -16.16
C LYS A 13 -11.17 -11.42 -17.23
N TYR A 14 -10.03 -12.09 -17.25
CA TYR A 14 -9.05 -12.00 -18.32
C TYR A 14 -9.04 -13.33 -19.07
N SER A 15 -9.47 -13.29 -20.32
CA SER A 15 -9.67 -14.48 -21.16
C SER A 15 -10.64 -15.49 -20.50
N ASN A 16 -10.11 -16.53 -19.84
CA ASN A 16 -10.91 -17.59 -19.23
C ASN A 16 -10.90 -17.57 -17.70
N ASP A 17 -9.97 -16.85 -17.08
CA ASP A 17 -9.79 -16.83 -15.62
C ASP A 17 -10.36 -15.56 -14.98
N GLN A 18 -10.98 -15.72 -13.81
CA GLN A 18 -11.46 -14.62 -12.99
C GLN A 18 -10.43 -14.29 -11.90
N ASN A 19 -9.93 -13.06 -11.91
CA ASN A 19 -8.88 -12.58 -11.01
C ASN A 19 -9.40 -11.50 -10.07
N PHE A 20 -8.90 -11.49 -8.83
CA PHE A 20 -9.18 -10.41 -7.89
C PHE A 20 -8.51 -9.12 -8.35
N ILE A 21 -9.21 -8.00 -8.16
CA ILE A 21 -8.58 -6.68 -8.24
C ILE A 21 -7.74 -6.43 -7.00
N PRO A 22 -6.70 -5.56 -7.07
CA PRO A 22 -5.84 -5.27 -5.93
C PRO A 22 -6.60 -4.44 -4.88
N MET A 23 -7.32 -5.16 -4.01
CA MET A 23 -8.00 -4.63 -2.84
C MET A 23 -6.96 -4.37 -1.76
N ASN A 24 -6.96 -3.18 -1.17
CA ASN A 24 -6.03 -2.84 -0.10
C ASN A 24 -6.78 -2.40 1.15
N MET A 25 -6.25 -2.80 2.31
CA MET A 25 -6.52 -2.16 3.59
C MET A 25 -5.30 -1.36 3.99
N ARG A 26 -5.51 -0.08 4.28
CA ARG A 26 -4.48 0.82 4.76
C ARG A 26 -4.87 1.39 6.11
N ILE A 27 -3.99 1.25 7.09
CA ILE A 27 -4.14 1.87 8.40
C ILE A 27 -2.89 2.70 8.69
N GLY A 28 -3.10 3.95 9.07
CA GLY A 28 -2.01 4.88 9.29
C GLY A 28 -2.25 5.83 10.45
N ASN A 29 -1.17 6.32 11.02
CA ASN A 29 -1.19 7.40 11.97
C ASN A 29 -0.19 8.49 11.56
N GLY A 30 -0.50 9.72 11.97
CA GLY A 30 0.32 10.88 11.72
C GLY A 30 0.32 11.78 12.94
N LEU A 31 1.49 12.31 13.28
CA LEU A 31 1.68 13.33 14.29
C LEU A 31 2.22 14.57 13.60
N LYS A 32 1.55 15.70 13.77
CA LYS A 32 1.98 17.00 13.27
C LYS A 32 2.18 17.93 14.46
N VAL A 33 3.32 18.59 14.50
CA VAL A 33 3.75 19.47 15.57
C VAL A 33 4.14 20.80 14.95
N ASP A 34 3.41 21.85 15.29
CA ASP A 34 3.79 23.23 15.00
C ASP A 34 4.81 23.65 16.07
N LEU A 35 6.07 23.84 15.67
CA LEU A 35 7.15 24.25 16.57
C LEU A 35 7.03 25.75 16.91
N ASP A 36 6.65 26.54 15.92
CA ASP A 36 6.37 27.97 16.00
C ASP A 36 5.41 28.38 14.85
N ASP A 37 5.20 29.68 14.65
CA ASP A 37 4.28 30.19 13.62
C ASP A 37 4.72 29.88 12.18
N VAL A 38 5.99 29.56 11.95
CA VAL A 38 6.58 29.34 10.63
C VAL A 38 7.03 27.89 10.40
N ASN A 39 7.38 27.14 11.43
CA ASN A 39 7.99 25.82 11.34
C ASN A 39 7.01 24.75 11.80
N THR A 40 6.68 23.84 10.88
CA THR A 40 5.83 22.69 11.20
C THR A 40 6.53 21.40 10.83
N PHE A 41 6.55 20.44 11.76
CA PHE A 41 7.09 19.10 11.53
C PHE A 41 5.97 18.06 11.58
N GLY A 42 6.03 17.08 10.69
CA GLY A 42 5.09 15.98 10.58
C GLY A 42 5.83 14.64 10.53
N PHE A 43 5.32 13.66 11.26
CA PHE A 43 5.77 12.28 11.21
C PHE A 43 4.58 11.36 10.90
N TYR A 44 4.77 10.39 10.01
CA TYR A 44 3.71 9.53 9.51
C TYR A 44 4.17 8.07 9.49
N LEU A 45 3.29 7.17 9.91
CA LEU A 45 3.49 5.73 9.88
C LEU A 45 2.24 5.09 9.27
N ASP A 46 2.43 4.26 8.25
CA ASP A 46 1.34 3.64 7.49
C ASP A 46 1.62 2.16 7.26
N PHE A 47 0.60 1.33 7.45
CA PHE A 47 0.62 -0.10 7.19
C PHE A 47 -0.42 -0.43 6.12
N ASN A 48 -0.02 -1.16 5.08
CA ASN A 48 -0.89 -1.53 3.98
C ASN A 48 -0.84 -3.05 3.75
N LYS A 49 -1.99 -3.71 3.73
CA LYS A 49 -2.14 -5.13 3.40
C LYS A 49 -3.03 -5.29 2.16
N LEU A 50 -2.66 -6.23 1.30
CA LEU A 50 -3.51 -6.67 0.20
C LEU A 50 -4.58 -7.63 0.74
N LEU A 51 -5.84 -7.37 0.39
CA LEU A 51 -7.00 -8.16 0.82
C LEU A 51 -7.39 -9.20 -0.23
N VAL A 52 -6.39 -9.78 -0.90
CA VAL A 52 -6.58 -10.80 -1.92
C VAL A 52 -6.06 -12.13 -1.39
N PRO A 53 -6.67 -13.27 -1.76
CA PRO A 53 -6.21 -14.55 -1.27
C PRO A 53 -4.75 -14.84 -1.61
N THR A 54 -3.98 -15.30 -0.61
CA THR A 54 -2.60 -15.76 -0.82
C THR A 54 -2.60 -17.12 -1.53
N PRO A 55 -1.75 -17.32 -2.56
CA PRO A 55 -1.68 -18.59 -3.27
C PRO A 55 -1.39 -19.78 -2.33
N PRO A 56 -2.22 -20.84 -2.33
CA PRO A 56 -1.97 -22.01 -1.49
C PRO A 56 -0.81 -22.86 -2.02
N LYS A 57 -0.26 -23.71 -1.15
CA LYS A 57 0.64 -24.81 -1.54
C LYS A 57 -0.19 -26.06 -1.82
N TYR A 58 -0.10 -26.58 -3.03
CA TYR A 58 -0.79 -27.80 -3.43
C TYR A 58 0.06 -29.03 -3.10
N LYS A 59 -0.59 -30.14 -2.76
CA LYS A 59 0.06 -31.42 -2.47
C LYS A 59 0.48 -32.09 -3.76
N TYR A 60 1.72 -32.58 -3.83
CA TYR A 60 2.23 -33.33 -4.98
C TYR A 60 1.96 -34.83 -4.80
N LYS A 61 1.66 -35.54 -5.89
CA LYS A 61 1.51 -37.00 -5.87
C LYS A 61 2.86 -37.63 -5.53
N LEU A 62 2.84 -38.67 -4.71
CA LEU A 62 4.02 -39.48 -4.42
C LEU A 62 4.16 -40.57 -5.48
N ASP A 63 5.37 -40.80 -5.97
CA ASP A 63 5.68 -41.93 -6.85
C ASP A 63 5.64 -43.26 -6.05
N ALA A 64 5.74 -44.39 -6.73
CA ALA A 64 5.75 -45.72 -6.10
C ALA A 64 6.86 -45.91 -5.03
N ASN A 65 7.88 -45.05 -5.04
CA ASN A 65 9.00 -45.04 -4.09
C ASN A 65 8.83 -44.03 -2.92
N GLY A 66 7.73 -43.28 -2.88
CA GLY A 66 7.46 -42.28 -1.83
C GLY A 66 8.09 -40.90 -2.07
N ASP A 67 8.67 -40.66 -3.24
CA ASP A 67 9.20 -39.35 -3.62
C ASP A 67 8.12 -38.45 -4.27
N PRO A 68 8.10 -37.13 -3.99
CA PRO A 68 7.14 -36.22 -4.61
C PRO A 68 7.40 -36.06 -6.12
N THR A 69 6.39 -36.36 -6.93
CA THR A 69 6.38 -36.13 -8.38
C THR A 69 6.01 -34.68 -8.71
N THR A 70 6.22 -34.25 -9.96
CA THR A 70 5.85 -32.90 -10.44
C THR A 70 4.33 -32.72 -10.63
N GLU A 71 3.52 -33.77 -10.45
CA GLU A 71 2.07 -33.72 -10.60
C GLU A 71 1.37 -33.39 -9.28
N ILE A 72 0.40 -32.47 -9.34
CA ILE A 72 -0.43 -32.11 -8.20
C ILE A 72 -1.46 -33.23 -7.96
N GLU A 73 -1.63 -33.65 -6.71
CA GLU A 73 -2.66 -34.60 -6.29
C GLU A 73 -4.03 -33.95 -6.51
N ILE A 74 -4.87 -34.62 -7.29
CA ILE A 74 -6.26 -34.22 -7.53
C ILE A 74 -7.12 -35.17 -6.70
N ASP A 75 -7.98 -34.60 -5.86
CA ASP A 75 -8.92 -35.39 -5.08
C ASP A 75 -9.89 -36.12 -6.03
N PRO A 76 -9.93 -37.47 -6.01
CA PRO A 76 -10.75 -38.26 -6.93
C PRO A 76 -12.26 -38.03 -6.74
N ALA A 77 -12.71 -37.46 -5.62
CA ALA A 77 -14.12 -37.16 -5.38
C ALA A 77 -14.56 -35.78 -5.89
N THR A 78 -13.64 -34.81 -5.96
CA THR A 78 -13.98 -33.41 -6.23
C THR A 78 -13.33 -32.83 -7.49
N ASN A 79 -12.42 -33.56 -8.13
CA ASN A 79 -11.61 -33.09 -9.28
C ASN A 79 -10.87 -31.77 -9.02
N LYS A 80 -10.69 -31.40 -7.74
CA LYS A 80 -9.95 -30.21 -7.32
C LYS A 80 -8.54 -30.60 -6.89
N LYS A 81 -7.61 -29.68 -7.10
CA LYS A 81 -6.23 -29.79 -6.60
C LYS A 81 -6.25 -29.86 -5.07
N VAL A 82 -5.63 -30.88 -4.49
CA VAL A 82 -5.52 -31.01 -3.04
C VAL A 82 -4.58 -29.93 -2.51
N ILE A 83 -5.08 -29.11 -1.60
CA ILE A 83 -4.29 -28.07 -0.93
C ILE A 83 -3.57 -28.71 0.26
N GLU A 84 -2.25 -28.64 0.28
CA GLU A 84 -1.42 -29.10 1.39
C GLU A 84 -1.40 -28.06 2.52
N LYS A 85 -1.24 -26.77 2.17
CA LYS A 85 -1.22 -25.64 3.12
C LYS A 85 -1.83 -24.38 2.49
N GLY A 86 -2.56 -23.61 3.28
CA GLY A 86 -3.28 -22.41 2.85
C GLY A 86 -4.78 -22.66 2.61
N LYS A 87 -5.49 -21.69 2.03
CA LYS A 87 -6.94 -21.79 1.74
C LYS A 87 -7.22 -21.74 0.25
N ASP A 88 -8.42 -22.17 -0.15
CA ASP A 88 -8.88 -22.13 -1.54
C ASP A 88 -8.90 -20.67 -2.04
N PRO A 89 -8.13 -20.32 -3.09
CA PRO A 89 -8.12 -18.97 -3.64
C PRO A 89 -9.37 -18.71 -4.49
N ASN A 90 -10.11 -19.72 -4.93
CA ASN A 90 -11.28 -19.56 -5.79
C ASN A 90 -12.56 -19.34 -4.99
N VAL A 91 -12.60 -18.22 -4.26
CA VAL A 91 -13.73 -17.84 -3.40
C VAL A 91 -14.39 -16.54 -3.86
N PRO A 92 -15.65 -16.26 -3.46
CA PRO A 92 -16.28 -14.95 -3.67
C PRO A 92 -15.46 -13.80 -3.05
N VAL A 93 -15.63 -12.57 -3.54
CA VAL A 93 -14.84 -11.40 -3.12
C VAL A 93 -14.90 -11.16 -1.61
N ALA A 94 -16.09 -11.16 -1.01
CA ALA A 94 -16.25 -10.94 0.43
C ALA A 94 -15.51 -12.00 1.26
N GLN A 95 -15.59 -13.26 0.86
CA GLN A 95 -14.85 -14.35 1.50
C GLN A 95 -13.34 -14.19 1.28
N GLY A 96 -12.92 -13.79 0.08
CA GLY A 96 -11.52 -13.51 -0.24
C GLY A 96 -10.91 -12.44 0.68
N ILE A 97 -11.65 -11.36 0.93
CA ILE A 97 -11.23 -10.30 1.85
C ILE A 97 -11.06 -10.85 3.27
N LEU A 98 -12.07 -11.55 3.80
CA LEU A 98 -12.03 -12.04 5.18
C LEU A 98 -10.97 -13.14 5.38
N GLN A 99 -10.80 -14.03 4.39
CA GLN A 99 -9.84 -15.13 4.51
C GLN A 99 -8.40 -14.67 4.34
N SER A 100 -8.14 -13.56 3.63
CA SER A 100 -6.79 -13.01 3.37
C SER A 100 -5.99 -12.69 4.62
N PHE A 101 -6.61 -12.65 5.81
CA PHE A 101 -5.94 -12.45 7.09
C PHE A 101 -5.40 -13.75 7.72
N SER A 102 -5.69 -14.90 7.13
CA SER A 102 -5.45 -16.22 7.73
C SER A 102 -5.30 -17.34 6.69
N ASP A 103 -4.92 -17.01 5.46
CA ASP A 103 -4.81 -17.95 4.36
C ASP A 103 -3.37 -18.26 3.94
N ALA A 104 -2.39 -17.55 4.50
CA ALA A 104 -0.99 -17.77 4.18
C ALA A 104 -0.54 -19.19 4.57
N PRO A 105 0.10 -19.93 3.64
CA PRO A 105 0.52 -21.32 3.85
C PRO A 105 1.63 -21.46 4.91
N GLY A 106 2.39 -20.41 5.18
CA GLY A 106 3.38 -20.30 6.25
C GLY A 106 2.81 -19.79 7.59
N GLY A 107 1.49 -19.66 7.70
CA GLY A 107 0.78 -19.26 8.92
C GLY A 107 1.04 -17.80 9.33
N PHE A 108 0.88 -17.51 10.62
CA PHE A 108 0.94 -16.13 11.16
C PHE A 108 2.25 -15.39 10.86
N LYS A 109 3.38 -16.11 10.81
CA LYS A 109 4.68 -15.50 10.47
C LYS A 109 4.70 -14.97 9.04
N GLU A 110 4.06 -15.67 8.10
CA GLU A 110 3.94 -15.24 6.72
C GLU A 110 2.91 -14.12 6.59
N GLU A 111 1.78 -14.21 7.29
CA GLU A 111 0.74 -13.16 7.32
C GLU A 111 1.30 -11.80 7.77
N MET A 112 2.16 -11.79 8.78
CA MET A 112 2.79 -10.54 9.24
C MET A 112 3.76 -9.95 8.21
N GLN A 113 4.27 -10.78 7.28
CA GLN A 113 5.08 -10.31 6.16
C GLN A 113 4.25 -9.80 4.97
N GLU A 114 2.93 -9.85 5.04
CA GLU A 114 2.05 -9.27 4.01
C GLU A 114 1.70 -7.82 4.26
N PHE A 115 2.12 -7.28 5.40
CA PHE A 115 1.98 -5.86 5.71
C PHE A 115 3.17 -5.07 5.17
N ASN A 116 2.87 -4.15 4.27
CA ASN A 116 3.80 -3.15 3.78
C ASN A 116 3.84 -2.00 4.76
N THR A 117 5.04 -1.56 5.15
CA THR A 117 5.23 -0.47 6.11
C THR A 117 5.81 0.74 5.40
N SER A 118 5.22 1.91 5.62
CA SER A 118 5.71 3.18 5.11
C SER A 118 5.92 4.14 6.27
N VAL A 119 7.08 4.78 6.31
CA VAL A 119 7.41 5.82 7.27
C VAL A 119 7.70 7.10 6.49
N GLY A 120 7.14 8.21 6.94
CA GLY A 120 7.28 9.51 6.30
C GLY A 120 7.55 10.61 7.32
N MET A 121 8.29 11.61 6.90
CA MET A 121 8.48 12.86 7.61
C MET A 121 8.28 14.04 6.67
N GLU A 122 7.70 15.10 7.19
CA GLU A 122 7.42 16.33 6.47
C GLU A 122 7.86 17.52 7.31
N TYR A 123 8.51 18.48 6.69
CA TYR A 123 8.88 19.75 7.30
C TYR A 123 8.36 20.88 6.42
N TRP A 124 7.61 21.80 7.02
CA TRP A 124 7.14 23.02 6.37
C TRP A 124 7.82 24.24 6.99
N TYR A 125 8.20 25.16 6.10
CA TYR A 125 8.65 26.50 6.44
C TYR A 125 7.69 27.54 5.87
N ASN A 126 7.15 28.36 6.76
CA ASN A 126 6.16 29.41 6.55
C ASN A 126 4.95 28.98 5.68
N LYS A 127 4.60 27.69 5.69
CA LYS A 127 3.56 27.08 4.82
C LYS A 127 3.78 27.32 3.31
N VAL A 128 4.98 27.76 2.92
CA VAL A 128 5.38 28.09 1.55
C VAL A 128 6.36 27.07 1.02
N PHE A 129 7.31 26.60 1.84
CA PHE A 129 8.30 25.62 1.43
C PHE A 129 8.14 24.33 2.23
N ALA A 130 8.18 23.19 1.55
CA ALA A 130 8.11 21.86 2.15
C ALA A 130 9.33 21.02 1.78
N VAL A 131 9.83 20.26 2.74
CA VAL A 131 10.77 19.17 2.52
C VAL A 131 10.14 17.89 3.06
N ARG A 132 10.25 16.81 2.27
CA ARG A 132 9.65 15.52 2.58
C ARG A 132 10.69 14.42 2.47
N GLY A 133 10.68 13.53 3.45
CA GLY A 133 11.48 12.32 3.46
C GLY A 133 10.58 11.13 3.74
N GLY A 134 10.89 9.99 3.14
CA GLY A 134 10.13 8.77 3.39
C GLY A 134 10.92 7.51 3.12
N TYR A 135 10.51 6.44 3.77
CA TYR A 135 11.02 5.09 3.56
C TYR A 135 9.85 4.13 3.39
N PHE A 136 9.89 3.35 2.32
CA PHE A 136 8.93 2.30 2.05
C PHE A 136 9.60 0.94 2.20
N TYR A 137 8.96 0.06 2.95
CA TYR A 137 9.42 -1.30 3.21
C TYR A 137 8.33 -2.32 2.88
N GLU A 138 8.63 -3.19 1.91
CA GLU A 138 7.89 -4.40 1.64
C GLU A 138 8.77 -5.63 1.88
N PRO A 139 8.25 -6.68 2.52
CA PRO A 139 9.00 -7.91 2.79
C PRO A 139 9.50 -8.61 1.53
N ARG A 140 10.68 -9.23 1.64
CA ARG A 140 11.37 -9.91 0.53
C ARG A 140 10.57 -11.08 -0.06
N THR A 141 9.76 -11.73 0.75
CA THR A 141 8.95 -12.91 0.40
C THR A 141 7.67 -12.56 -0.37
N LYS A 142 7.25 -11.28 -0.37
CA LYS A 142 5.97 -10.86 -0.97
C LYS A 142 6.14 -9.95 -2.19
N GLY A 143 7.11 -9.05 -2.18
CA GLY A 143 7.39 -8.18 -3.33
C GLY A 143 8.75 -7.51 -3.32
N SER A 144 9.44 -7.49 -2.17
CA SER A 144 10.82 -7.00 -2.03
C SER A 144 11.04 -5.56 -2.48
N ARG A 145 10.00 -4.71 -2.48
CA ARG A 145 10.13 -3.29 -2.83
C ARG A 145 10.57 -2.49 -1.61
N GLN A 146 11.76 -1.92 -1.70
CA GLN A 146 12.33 -1.08 -0.65
C GLN A 146 12.99 0.14 -1.29
N PHE A 147 12.62 1.33 -0.82
CA PHE A 147 13.15 2.57 -1.38
C PHE A 147 13.00 3.73 -0.40
N PHE A 148 13.95 4.66 -0.50
CA PHE A 148 13.86 5.98 0.11
C PHE A 148 13.27 6.97 -0.89
N THR A 149 12.51 7.93 -0.38
CA THR A 149 11.98 9.04 -1.18
C THR A 149 12.39 10.35 -0.53
N ILE A 150 12.86 11.29 -1.34
CA ILE A 150 13.12 12.67 -0.92
C ILE A 150 12.32 13.57 -1.85
N GLY A 151 11.66 14.57 -1.28
CA GLY A 151 10.88 15.53 -2.05
C GLY A 151 10.98 16.92 -1.48
N MET A 152 10.68 17.90 -2.33
CA MET A 152 10.59 19.30 -1.98
C MET A 152 9.37 19.91 -2.65
N GLY A 153 8.71 20.85 -1.98
CA GLY A 153 7.52 21.51 -2.47
C GLY A 153 7.59 23.02 -2.25
N VAL A 154 7.00 23.78 -3.15
CA VAL A 154 6.82 25.23 -3.02
C VAL A 154 5.36 25.56 -3.30
N LYS A 155 4.75 26.32 -2.39
CA LYS A 155 3.42 26.90 -2.52
C LYS A 155 3.53 28.40 -2.73
N TYR A 156 3.01 28.89 -3.85
CA TYR A 156 2.97 30.31 -4.17
C TYR A 156 1.57 30.72 -4.63
N SER A 157 0.87 31.51 -3.80
CA SER A 157 -0.51 31.93 -4.07
C SER A 157 -1.42 30.73 -4.38
N VAL A 158 -1.88 30.60 -5.63
CA VAL A 158 -2.76 29.53 -6.13
C VAL A 158 -2.02 28.33 -6.72
N ILE A 159 -0.69 28.36 -6.81
CA ILE A 159 0.10 27.31 -7.45
C ILE A 159 0.89 26.54 -6.38
N ASN A 160 0.81 25.21 -6.40
CA ASN A 160 1.74 24.36 -5.67
C ASN A 160 2.55 23.52 -6.64
N ILE A 161 3.86 23.48 -6.45
CA ILE A 161 4.80 22.69 -7.25
C ILE A 161 5.52 21.75 -6.30
N ASP A 162 5.47 20.45 -6.58
CA ASP A 162 6.14 19.41 -5.81
C ASP A 162 7.08 18.59 -6.70
N GLY A 163 8.33 18.48 -6.29
CA GLY A 163 9.33 17.60 -6.88
C GLY A 163 9.66 16.45 -5.94
N SER A 164 9.79 15.23 -6.46
CA SER A 164 10.26 14.08 -5.69
C SER A 164 11.20 13.18 -6.47
N PHE A 165 12.15 12.59 -5.74
CA PHE A 165 13.13 11.65 -6.24
C PHE A 165 13.10 10.37 -5.41
N LEU A 166 13.16 9.23 -6.10
CA LEU A 166 13.11 7.90 -5.49
C LEU A 166 14.46 7.21 -5.60
N ILE A 167 15.01 6.82 -4.46
CA ILE A 167 16.28 6.11 -4.32
C ILE A 167 15.96 4.66 -3.93
N PRO A 168 16.10 3.68 -4.84
CA PRO A 168 15.93 2.26 -4.52
C PRO A 168 17.02 1.77 -3.57
N THR A 169 16.73 0.83 -2.67
CA THR A 169 17.76 0.11 -1.91
C THR A 169 18.16 -1.23 -2.54
N LEU A 170 17.37 -1.75 -3.48
CA LEU A 170 17.61 -3.00 -4.20
C LEU A 170 17.62 -2.81 -5.72
N LEU A 171 18.49 -3.57 -6.40
CA LEU A 171 18.92 -3.35 -7.79
C LEU A 171 17.85 -3.53 -8.89
N ASN A 172 16.65 -4.04 -8.59
CA ASN A 172 15.68 -4.42 -9.63
C ASN A 172 14.32 -3.72 -9.46
N ASN A 173 14.29 -2.38 -9.58
CA ASN A 173 13.06 -1.61 -9.65
C ASN A 173 12.99 -0.89 -11.02
N PRO A 174 11.90 -1.01 -11.80
CA PRO A 174 11.81 -0.34 -13.10
C PRO A 174 11.67 1.18 -13.01
N LEU A 175 11.36 1.73 -11.82
CA LEU A 175 11.20 3.18 -11.58
C LEU A 175 12.43 3.82 -10.92
N GLN A 176 13.62 3.24 -11.11
CA GLN A 176 14.84 3.80 -10.56
C GLN A 176 15.20 5.13 -11.24
N ARG A 177 15.72 6.08 -10.44
CA ARG A 177 16.23 7.37 -10.91
C ARG A 177 15.20 8.21 -11.67
N THR A 178 13.93 8.05 -11.36
CA THR A 178 12.86 8.87 -11.95
C THR A 178 12.61 10.11 -11.10
N TRP A 179 12.54 11.26 -11.76
CA TRP A 179 12.02 12.50 -11.17
C TRP A 179 10.51 12.55 -11.36
N ARG A 180 9.77 12.86 -10.30
CA ARG A 180 8.34 13.12 -10.39
C ARG A 180 8.09 14.58 -10.05
N ILE A 181 7.45 15.28 -10.97
CA ILE A 181 7.06 16.67 -10.82
C ILE A 181 5.53 16.72 -10.86
N SER A 182 4.94 17.33 -9.83
CA SER A 182 3.51 17.57 -9.75
C SER A 182 3.27 19.06 -9.64
N ILE A 183 2.25 19.54 -10.34
CA ILE A 183 1.78 20.93 -10.28
C ILE A 183 0.30 20.86 -9.97
N SER A 184 -0.13 21.60 -8.96
CA SER A 184 -1.54 21.74 -8.60
C SER A 184 -1.94 23.20 -8.52
N PHE A 185 -3.22 23.45 -8.79
CA PHE A 185 -3.82 24.77 -8.76
C PHE A 185 -4.96 24.79 -7.75
N ASP A 186 -4.81 25.60 -6.71
CA ASP A 186 -5.79 25.83 -5.67
C ASP A 186 -6.64 27.05 -6.05
N PHE A 187 -7.76 26.81 -6.74
CA PHE A 187 -8.76 27.84 -6.99
C PHE A 187 -9.70 27.91 -5.79
N ASP A 188 -9.34 28.70 -4.77
CA ASP A 188 -10.29 29.00 -3.69
C ASP A 188 -11.31 30.01 -4.21
N PRO A 189 -12.62 29.68 -4.33
CA PRO A 189 -13.64 30.68 -4.55
C PRO A 189 -13.79 31.50 -3.26
N ALA A 190 -12.91 32.49 -3.07
CA ALA A 190 -12.99 33.56 -2.08
C ALA A 190 -13.75 33.16 -0.79
N LYS A 191 -13.08 32.48 0.14
CA LYS A 191 -13.45 32.67 1.54
C LYS A 191 -13.27 34.16 1.82
N LYS A 192 -14.37 34.91 1.80
CA LYS A 192 -14.44 36.25 2.39
C LYS A 192 -13.87 36.12 3.79
N GLU A 193 -12.64 36.59 3.92
CA GLU A 193 -12.04 36.97 5.18
C GLU A 193 -13.10 37.82 5.88
N LYS A 194 -13.71 37.29 6.94
CA LYS A 194 -14.50 38.14 7.83
C LYS A 194 -13.47 39.06 8.47
N ASP A 195 -13.29 40.22 7.85
CA ASP A 195 -12.67 41.37 8.49
C ASP A 195 -13.28 41.50 9.90
N PRO A 196 -12.47 41.51 10.96
CA PRO A 196 -12.92 41.96 12.26
C PRO A 196 -13.00 43.50 12.21
N THR A 197 -13.89 44.04 11.40
CA THR A 197 -14.37 45.43 11.50
C THR A 197 -15.78 45.32 12.07
N THR A 198 -16.03 45.68 13.33
CA THR A 198 -15.98 47.05 13.80
C THR A 198 -16.18 47.03 15.32
N VAL A 199 -15.29 47.69 16.06
CA VAL A 199 -15.65 48.20 17.39
C VAL A 199 -16.69 49.28 17.12
N SER A 200 -17.94 49.06 17.52
CA SER A 200 -18.96 50.11 17.51
C SER A 200 -19.02 50.78 18.88
N PRO A 201 -19.15 52.11 18.93
CA PRO A 201 -19.00 52.95 20.13
C PRO A 201 -20.13 52.83 21.16
#